data_AF-A0A925TUS6-F1
#
_entry.id   AF-A0A925TUS6-F1
#
_cell.length_a   1.000
_cell.length_b   1.000
_cell.length_c   1.000
_cell.angle_alpha   90.00
_cell.angle_beta   90.00
_cell.angle_gamma   90.00
#
_symmetry.space_group_name_H-M   'P 1'
#
loop_
_entity.id
_entity.type
_entity.pdbx_description
1 polymer ?
#
loop_
_entity_poly.entity_id
_entity_poly.type
_entity_poly.pdbx_seq_one_letter_code
_entity_poly.pdbx_strand_id
1 'polypeptide(L)'
;MTLKELKDQIAITVDNLKNHGLFPKENNLFDYKTELNFFSITDPVDVFMKNFAKDILSFCNGDGGIIILGIKEDKAKGTLEDVGLDITNIDLLNKVDLNLITQKFEKIAKVGVGVDLQSFQTGTRKFYYLLIEKQNQVLIPVNDFPDYKIKKGEILYRTSSKNEIANLTTQDFNRFLQIKANEKNKEFMEIWSKLLPEIFDINPREVLIINPKSNKIYGFNGKENILSSSDIEIDKTDQGVFNIILNAISAGDIGKISDVEGKPLYKIVGEIKSSSPRQYISLSTLLGEALKKAKYTISSVQLKVLMKHLGWVTDDKFKVENPIKDPTNPRFHQYIWLENFDKIKDVHKVVCSEKAISKIVDAVNDHSTHKTVYGKTLAKR
;
A
#
# COMPACT_ATOMS: atom_id res chain seq x y z
N MET A 1 4.62 10.42 8.23
CA MET A 1 4.10 11.77 8.02
C MET A 1 4.83 12.42 6.87
N THR A 2 4.11 13.16 6.04
CA THR A 2 4.66 13.99 4.96
C THR A 2 5.20 15.30 5.51
N LEU A 3 6.05 16.00 4.76
CA LEU A 3 6.52 17.34 5.16
C LEU A 3 5.36 18.32 5.39
N LYS A 4 4.26 18.19 4.65
CA LYS A 4 3.07 19.03 4.83
C LYS A 4 2.42 18.79 6.20
N GLU A 5 2.19 17.54 6.57
CA GLU A 5 1.62 17.19 7.88
C GLU A 5 2.51 17.67 9.03
N LEU A 6 3.84 17.54 8.88
CA LEU A 6 4.80 18.03 9.87
C LEU A 6 4.80 19.57 9.98
N LYS A 7 4.61 20.29 8.86
CA LYS A 7 4.46 21.75 8.84
C LYS A 7 3.21 22.22 9.58
N ASP A 8 2.08 21.55 9.36
CA ASP A 8 0.83 21.88 10.05
C ASP A 8 0.98 21.66 11.56
N GLN A 9 1.66 20.58 11.95
CA GLN A 9 1.86 20.26 13.36
C GLN A 9 2.85 21.19 14.06
N ILE A 10 3.98 21.53 13.43
CA ILE A 10 4.95 22.46 14.03
C ILE A 10 4.39 23.88 14.13
N ALA A 11 3.52 24.31 13.20
CA ALA A 11 2.86 25.61 13.28
C ALA A 11 2.03 25.74 14.57
N ILE A 12 1.27 24.70 14.92
CA ILE A 12 0.49 24.64 16.17
C ILE A 12 1.41 24.66 17.38
N THR A 13 2.51 23.90 17.36
CA THR A 13 3.49 23.87 18.46
C THR A 13 4.19 25.22 18.66
N VAL A 14 4.60 25.88 17.57
CA VAL A 14 5.24 27.20 17.62
C VAL A 14 4.27 28.27 18.15
N ASP A 15 2.99 28.21 17.77
CA ASP A 15 1.98 29.14 18.30
C ASP A 15 1.75 28.93 19.82
N ASN A 16 1.60 27.67 20.25
CA ASN A 16 1.50 27.32 21.68
C ASN A 16 2.74 27.76 22.47
N LEU A 17 3.92 27.67 21.87
CA LEU A 17 5.16 28.12 22.48
C LEU A 17 5.16 29.64 22.65
N LYS A 18 4.79 30.39 21.61
CA LYS A 18 4.76 31.86 21.65
C LYS A 18 3.73 32.41 22.63
N ASN A 19 2.54 31.81 22.68
CA ASN A 19 1.40 32.34 23.41
C ASN A 19 1.24 31.76 24.81
N HIS A 20 1.74 30.55 25.05
CA HIS A 20 1.52 29.81 26.30
C HIS A 20 2.78 29.24 26.94
N GLY A 21 3.95 29.31 26.28
CA GLY A 21 5.20 28.73 26.80
C GLY A 21 5.14 27.21 26.98
N LEU A 22 4.25 26.52 26.26
CA LEU A 22 4.01 25.09 26.40
C LEU A 22 4.74 24.30 25.32
N PHE A 23 5.58 23.36 25.75
CA PHE A 23 6.26 22.41 24.88
C PHE A 23 5.63 21.01 25.00
N PRO A 24 5.38 20.32 23.87
CA PRO A 24 5.09 18.89 23.95
C PRO A 24 6.28 18.15 24.54
N LYS A 25 6.04 17.17 25.42
CA LYS A 25 7.12 16.31 25.92
C LYS A 25 7.78 15.57 24.76
N GLU A 26 9.09 15.31 24.89
CA GLU A 26 9.83 14.51 23.92
C GLU A 26 9.14 13.15 23.72
N ASN A 27 9.01 12.74 22.46
CA ASN A 27 8.33 11.49 22.11
C ASN A 27 8.90 10.91 20.81
N ASN A 28 8.13 10.06 20.14
CA ASN A 28 8.51 9.47 18.86
C ASN A 28 8.49 10.47 17.68
N LEU A 29 7.90 11.65 17.88
CA LEU A 29 7.74 12.69 16.87
C LEU A 29 8.60 13.92 17.18
N PHE A 30 8.65 14.37 18.43
CA PHE A 30 9.41 15.54 18.85
C PHE A 30 10.74 15.16 19.50
N ASP A 31 11.80 15.88 19.11
CA ASP A 31 13.11 15.90 19.75
C ASP A 31 13.58 17.34 19.97
N TYR A 32 14.39 17.57 20.99
CA TYR A 32 14.84 18.90 21.41
C TYR A 32 16.35 18.95 21.55
N LYS A 33 16.98 19.97 20.96
CA LYS A 33 18.41 20.22 21.15
C LYS A 33 18.66 21.69 21.49
N THR A 34 19.60 21.93 22.40
CA THR A 34 19.96 23.29 22.80
C THR A 34 20.75 24.01 21.70
N GLU A 35 21.80 23.37 21.19
CA GLU A 35 22.75 23.94 20.23
C GLU A 35 23.43 22.85 19.40
N LEU A 36 24.12 23.24 18.32
CA LEU A 36 24.93 22.36 17.50
C LEU A 36 26.30 22.15 18.15
N ASN A 37 26.80 20.91 18.04
CA ASN A 37 28.18 20.61 18.35
C ASN A 37 29.04 20.79 17.09
N PHE A 38 30.00 21.72 17.12
CA PHE A 38 30.81 22.04 15.94
C PHE A 38 31.97 21.06 15.70
N PHE A 39 32.39 20.31 16.73
CA PHE A 39 33.47 19.30 16.64
C PHE A 39 34.76 19.78 15.94
N SER A 40 35.10 21.07 16.10
CA SER A 40 36.22 21.73 15.41
C SER A 40 36.12 21.73 13.86
N ILE A 41 34.91 21.57 13.31
CA ILE A 41 34.61 21.60 11.88
C ILE A 41 33.88 22.91 11.57
N THR A 42 34.19 23.50 10.42
CA THR A 42 33.59 24.75 9.95
C THR A 42 32.66 24.56 8.75
N ASP A 43 32.70 23.41 8.08
CA ASP A 43 31.80 23.10 6.97
C ASP A 43 30.36 22.90 7.48
N PRO A 44 29.39 23.73 7.02
CA PRO A 44 28.02 23.67 7.52
C PRO A 44 27.33 22.32 7.30
N VAL A 45 27.61 21.67 6.16
CA VAL A 45 27.00 20.39 5.78
C VAL A 45 27.51 19.28 6.70
N ASP A 46 28.83 19.22 6.93
CA ASP A 46 29.42 18.20 7.79
C ASP A 46 29.07 18.40 9.27
N VAL A 47 29.01 19.65 9.76
CA VAL A 47 28.51 19.93 11.13
C VAL A 47 27.05 19.49 11.26
N PHE A 48 26.20 19.81 10.28
CA PHE A 48 24.81 19.36 10.27
C PHE A 48 24.72 17.82 10.29
N MET A 49 25.46 17.14 9.42
CA MET A 49 25.46 15.68 9.35
C MET A 49 25.93 15.04 10.66
N LYS A 50 26.98 15.57 11.31
CA LYS A 50 27.43 15.05 12.61
C LYS A 50 26.39 15.19 13.72
N ASN A 51 25.57 16.25 13.68
CA ASN A 51 24.55 16.49 14.70
C ASN A 51 23.24 15.73 14.44
N PHE A 52 22.89 15.46 13.19
CA PHE A 52 21.54 14.98 12.84
C PHE A 52 21.48 13.71 12.00
N ALA A 53 22.57 13.22 11.41
CA ALA A 53 22.47 12.13 10.44
C ALA A 53 21.81 10.86 11.01
N LYS A 54 22.19 10.49 12.24
CA LYS A 54 21.60 9.36 12.95
C LYS A 54 20.12 9.57 13.27
N ASP A 55 19.75 10.77 13.74
CA ASP A 55 18.37 11.11 14.08
C ASP A 55 17.49 11.11 12.82
N ILE A 56 17.97 11.68 11.72
CA ILE A 56 17.27 11.70 10.43
C ILE A 56 17.00 10.28 9.95
N LEU A 57 17.99 9.36 9.98
CA LEU A 57 17.73 7.95 9.65
C LEU A 57 16.66 7.33 10.55
N SER A 58 16.76 7.54 11.86
CA SER A 58 15.80 7.01 12.83
C SER A 58 14.39 7.53 12.60
N PHE A 59 14.22 8.83 12.33
CA PHE A 59 12.92 9.44 12.06
C PHE A 59 12.34 9.07 10.70
N CYS A 60 13.18 9.00 9.65
CA CYS A 60 12.78 8.50 8.32
C CYS A 60 12.23 7.08 8.40
N ASN A 61 12.87 6.22 9.19
CA ASN A 61 12.45 4.85 9.48
C ASN A 61 11.37 4.76 10.56
N GLY A 62 10.93 5.88 11.15
CA GLY A 62 9.82 5.96 12.10
C GLY A 62 8.57 6.49 11.43
N ASP A 63 7.90 7.45 12.09
CA ASP A 63 6.73 8.14 11.55
C ASP A 63 7.05 9.49 10.90
N GLY A 64 8.33 9.81 10.72
CA GLY A 64 8.80 11.18 10.52
C GLY A 64 9.04 11.88 11.86
N GLY A 65 9.58 13.09 11.84
CA GLY A 65 10.04 13.76 13.05
C GLY A 65 10.16 15.26 12.93
N ILE A 66 10.19 15.91 14.09
CA ILE A 66 10.42 17.33 14.29
C ILE A 66 11.51 17.47 15.35
N ILE A 67 12.65 18.07 14.98
CA ILE A 67 13.70 18.44 15.93
C ILE A 67 13.67 19.95 16.12
N ILE A 68 13.48 20.43 17.36
CA ILE A 68 13.48 21.85 17.68
C ILE A 68 14.80 22.24 18.33
N LEU A 69 15.44 23.27 17.79
CA LEU A 69 16.75 23.79 18.20
C LEU A 69 16.61 25.08 19.02
N GLY A 70 17.41 25.20 20.07
CA GLY A 70 17.36 26.32 21.03
C GLY A 70 16.58 26.01 22.31
N ILE A 71 16.20 24.74 22.54
CA ILE A 71 15.44 24.32 23.73
C ILE A 71 16.34 23.47 24.61
N LYS A 72 16.45 23.85 25.88
CA LYS A 72 17.22 23.13 26.88
C LYS A 72 16.27 22.24 27.68
N GLU A 73 16.59 20.96 27.75
CA GLU A 73 15.86 19.99 28.56
C GLU A 73 16.54 19.79 29.92
N ASP A 74 15.79 19.98 31.01
CA ASP A 74 16.18 19.48 32.33
C ASP A 74 15.67 18.04 32.49
N LYS A 75 16.57 17.09 32.23
CA LYS A 75 16.28 15.65 32.29
C LYS A 75 15.82 15.16 33.68
N ALA A 76 16.16 15.88 34.76
CA ALA A 76 15.77 15.49 36.10
C ALA A 76 14.31 15.87 36.42
N LYS A 77 13.82 16.97 35.82
CA LYS A 77 12.46 17.49 36.06
C LYS A 77 11.51 17.27 34.89
N GLY A 78 12.03 16.88 33.73
CA GLY A 78 11.27 16.78 32.47
C GLY A 78 10.73 18.13 32.01
N THR A 79 11.38 19.23 32.40
CA THR A 79 10.99 20.60 32.05
C THR A 79 11.83 21.12 30.90
N LEU A 80 11.19 21.85 29.99
CA LEU A 80 11.82 22.42 28.81
C LEU A 80 11.95 23.94 28.99
N GLU A 81 13.13 24.47 28.70
CA GLU A 81 13.49 25.89 28.84
C GLU A 81 13.86 26.47 27.47
N ASP A 82 13.28 27.61 27.12
CA ASP A 82 13.43 28.27 25.82
C ASP A 82 14.66 29.20 25.77
N VAL A 83 15.84 28.63 25.59
CA VAL A 83 17.10 29.40 25.67
C VAL A 83 17.36 30.23 24.40
N GLY A 84 16.98 29.71 23.23
CA GLY A 84 17.33 30.27 21.92
C GLY A 84 18.72 29.84 21.46
N LEU A 85 19.01 30.10 20.18
CA LEU A 85 20.30 29.83 19.56
C LEU A 85 21.19 31.08 19.56
N ASP A 86 22.49 30.86 19.72
CA ASP A 86 23.49 31.91 19.56
C ASP A 86 23.72 32.26 18.07
N ILE A 87 24.45 33.36 17.82
CA ILE A 87 24.73 33.83 16.46
C ILE A 87 25.53 32.81 15.64
N THR A 88 26.45 32.07 16.28
CA THR A 88 27.30 31.07 15.64
C THR A 88 26.47 29.93 15.05
N ASN A 89 25.50 29.42 15.81
CA ASN A 89 24.57 28.39 15.38
C ASN A 89 23.67 28.90 14.26
N ILE A 90 23.13 30.12 14.39
CA ILE A 90 22.25 30.74 13.39
C ILE A 90 22.98 30.91 12.05
N ASP A 91 24.22 31.43 12.08
CA ASP A 91 25.02 31.67 10.89
C ASP A 91 25.38 30.37 10.16
N LEU A 92 25.61 29.28 10.89
CA LEU A 92 25.84 27.97 10.31
C LEU A 92 24.57 27.41 9.67
N LEU A 93 23.44 27.41 10.39
CA LEU A 93 22.16 26.88 9.90
C LEU A 93 21.66 27.62 8.66
N ASN A 94 21.90 28.93 8.55
CA ASN A 94 21.59 29.72 7.36
C ASN A 94 22.39 29.32 6.12
N LYS A 95 23.56 28.68 6.29
CA LYS A 95 24.44 28.25 5.20
C LYS A 95 24.24 26.79 4.81
N VAL A 96 23.37 26.04 5.51
CA VAL A 96 23.10 24.64 5.20
C VAL A 96 22.31 24.54 3.91
N ASP A 97 22.91 23.90 2.90
CA ASP A 97 22.19 23.51 1.68
C ASP A 97 21.58 22.13 1.85
N LEU A 98 20.25 22.07 1.96
CA LEU A 98 19.50 20.82 2.12
C LEU A 98 19.65 19.88 0.92
N ASN A 99 19.93 20.39 -0.29
CA ASN A 99 20.18 19.52 -1.44
C ASN A 99 21.46 18.69 -1.26
N LEU A 100 22.51 19.31 -0.70
CA LEU A 100 23.76 18.60 -0.37
C LEU A 100 23.54 17.56 0.74
N ILE A 101 22.65 17.86 1.69
CA ILE A 101 22.21 16.88 2.71
C ILE A 101 21.52 15.70 2.05
N THR A 102 20.53 15.92 1.19
CA THR A 102 19.84 14.86 0.45
C THR A 102 20.82 14.01 -0.36
N GLN A 103 21.79 14.61 -1.05
CA GLN A 103 22.84 13.89 -1.78
C GLN A 103 23.76 13.06 -0.86
N LYS A 104 24.09 13.55 0.34
CA LYS A 104 24.84 12.77 1.33
C LYS A 104 24.03 11.54 1.77
N PHE A 105 22.71 11.68 1.95
CA PHE A 105 21.84 10.56 2.27
C PHE A 105 21.66 9.55 1.13
N GLU A 106 21.65 10.00 -0.12
CA GLU A 106 21.71 9.08 -1.28
C GLU A 106 22.97 8.22 -1.25
N LYS A 107 24.12 8.78 -0.83
CA LYS A 107 25.36 7.99 -0.64
C LYS A 107 25.28 7.03 0.55
N ILE A 108 24.55 7.40 1.60
CA ILE A 108 24.41 6.58 2.82
C ILE A 108 23.44 5.42 2.59
N ALA A 109 22.26 5.67 2.03
CA ALA A 109 21.15 4.72 1.98
C ALA A 109 20.59 4.45 0.57
N LYS A 110 21.25 4.95 -0.49
CA LYS A 110 20.79 4.90 -1.91
C LYS A 110 19.48 5.63 -2.20
N VAL A 111 18.99 6.40 -1.24
CA VAL A 111 17.69 7.08 -1.29
C VAL A 111 17.87 8.45 -0.65
N GLY A 112 17.37 9.49 -1.32
CA GLY A 112 17.31 10.84 -0.76
C GLY A 112 16.30 10.93 0.39
N VAL A 113 16.54 11.86 1.31
CA VAL A 113 15.61 12.14 2.42
C VAL A 113 14.87 13.45 2.17
N GLY A 114 13.59 13.48 2.55
CA GLY A 114 12.79 14.70 2.63
C GLY A 114 13.05 15.40 3.95
N VAL A 115 13.77 16.51 3.93
CA VAL A 115 14.04 17.33 5.12
C VAL A 115 13.73 18.79 4.83
N ASP A 116 13.26 19.53 5.84
CA ASP A 116 13.03 20.97 5.75
C ASP A 116 13.53 21.66 7.03
N LEU A 117 14.24 22.76 6.89
CA LEU A 117 14.88 23.49 7.99
C LEU A 117 14.40 24.94 7.94
N GLN A 118 13.72 25.39 9.00
CA GLN A 118 13.20 26.75 9.07
C GLN A 118 13.44 27.40 10.42
N SER A 119 13.51 28.72 10.42
CA SER A 119 13.67 29.52 11.64
C SER A 119 12.34 30.06 12.16
N PHE A 120 12.26 30.30 13.45
CA PHE A 120 11.19 31.05 14.09
C PHE A 120 11.74 31.87 15.26
N GLN A 121 10.94 32.81 15.76
CA GLN A 121 11.35 33.72 16.83
C GLN A 121 10.28 33.83 17.91
N THR A 122 10.72 33.87 19.16
CA THR A 122 9.89 34.16 20.33
C THR A 122 10.56 35.28 21.11
N GLY A 123 9.91 36.44 21.19
CA GLY A 123 10.54 37.66 21.68
C GLY A 123 11.79 38.01 20.85
N THR A 124 12.94 38.11 21.52
CA THR A 124 14.24 38.40 20.87
C THR A 124 15.07 37.15 20.55
N ARG A 125 14.61 35.96 20.98
CA ARG A 125 15.32 34.70 20.81
C ARG A 125 14.96 34.07 19.46
N LYS A 126 15.97 33.58 18.74
CA LYS A 126 15.77 32.82 17.49
C LYS A 126 15.95 31.33 17.74
N PHE A 127 15.13 30.55 17.04
CA PHE A 127 15.09 29.10 17.12
C PHE A 127 15.03 28.54 15.70
N TYR A 128 15.30 27.25 15.56
CA TYR A 128 15.10 26.52 14.31
C TYR A 128 14.29 25.25 14.59
N TYR A 129 13.59 24.77 13.57
CA TYR A 129 13.08 23.42 13.56
C TYR A 129 13.50 22.69 12.29
N LEU A 130 13.80 21.41 12.42
CA LEU A 130 14.10 20.48 11.35
C LEU A 130 12.94 19.49 11.24
N LEU A 131 12.27 19.49 10.09
CA LEU A 131 11.24 18.52 9.73
C LEU A 131 11.87 17.37 8.95
N ILE A 132 11.53 16.15 9.31
CA ILE A 132 12.09 14.93 8.72
C ILE A 132 10.93 14.06 8.24
N GLU A 133 10.83 13.88 6.93
CA GLU A 133 9.76 13.12 6.30
C GLU A 133 9.91 11.62 6.52
N LYS A 134 8.77 10.95 6.79
CA LYS A 134 8.72 9.49 6.80
C LYS A 134 9.03 8.92 5.43
N GLN A 135 9.93 7.95 5.37
CA GLN A 135 10.14 7.17 4.16
C GLN A 135 9.21 5.96 4.11
N ASN A 136 8.70 5.66 2.91
CA ASN A 136 7.86 4.47 2.70
C ASN A 136 8.68 3.16 2.72
N GLN A 137 9.99 3.26 2.53
CA GLN A 137 10.93 2.15 2.59
C GLN A 137 11.87 2.32 3.77
N VAL A 138 12.31 1.20 4.33
CA VAL A 138 13.30 1.20 5.42
C VAL A 138 14.65 1.58 4.82
N LEU A 139 15.20 2.70 5.27
CA LEU A 139 16.53 3.17 4.93
C LEU A 139 17.58 2.36 5.69
N ILE A 140 18.51 1.75 4.95
CA ILE A 140 19.60 0.95 5.51
C ILE A 140 20.92 1.52 4.98
N PRO A 141 21.89 1.85 5.86
CA PRO A 141 23.21 2.32 5.43
C PRO A 141 23.95 1.24 4.63
N VAL A 142 24.46 1.60 3.46
CA VAL A 142 25.19 0.67 2.58
C VAL A 142 26.68 0.58 2.89
N ASN A 143 27.22 1.57 3.60
CA ASN A 143 28.62 1.68 4.02
C ASN A 143 28.70 2.15 5.48
N ASP A 144 29.87 2.00 6.09
CA ASP A 144 30.17 2.57 7.41
C ASP A 144 30.49 4.06 7.30
N PHE A 145 29.91 4.84 8.21
CA PHE A 145 30.18 6.27 8.36
C PHE A 145 30.50 6.57 9.83
N PRO A 146 31.76 6.32 10.28
CA PRO A 146 32.15 6.47 11.68
C PRO A 146 31.94 7.89 12.22
N ASP A 147 32.19 8.90 11.39
CA ASP A 147 31.98 10.32 11.72
C ASP A 147 30.54 10.64 12.14
N TYR A 148 29.57 9.87 11.65
CA TYR A 148 28.14 10.05 11.91
C TYR A 148 27.59 9.00 12.88
N LYS A 149 28.45 8.11 13.40
CA LYS A 149 28.06 6.95 14.24
C LYS A 149 27.02 6.06 13.57
N ILE A 150 27.15 5.86 12.27
CA ILE A 150 26.28 5.02 11.44
C ILE A 150 27.11 3.84 10.93
N LYS A 151 26.64 2.60 11.12
CA LYS A 151 27.28 1.42 10.57
C LYS A 151 26.48 0.82 9.42
N LYS A 152 27.18 0.14 8.52
CA LYS A 152 26.60 -0.61 7.42
C LYS A 152 25.60 -1.64 7.96
N GLY A 153 24.42 -1.66 7.35
CA GLY A 153 23.38 -2.64 7.66
C GLY A 153 22.56 -2.35 8.92
N GLU A 154 22.84 -1.30 9.69
CA GLU A 154 22.04 -0.96 10.87
C GLU A 154 20.66 -0.43 10.48
N ILE A 155 19.60 -1.03 11.04
CA ILE A 155 18.23 -0.52 10.90
C ILE A 155 17.94 0.39 12.08
N LEU A 156 18.26 1.68 11.91
CA LEU A 156 18.00 2.71 12.92
C LEU A 156 16.54 3.13 12.86
N TYR A 157 15.85 3.19 13.99
CA TYR A 157 14.46 3.66 14.06
C TYR A 157 14.21 4.44 15.36
N ARG A 158 13.24 5.35 15.33
CA ARG A 158 12.86 6.16 16.49
C ARG A 158 11.81 5.41 17.34
N THR A 159 12.12 5.22 18.62
CA THR A 159 11.14 4.84 19.65
C THR A 159 10.84 6.05 20.55
N SER A 160 9.95 5.91 21.53
CA SER A 160 9.60 7.00 22.46
C SER A 160 10.88 7.57 23.10
N SER A 161 11.32 8.76 22.64
CA SER A 161 12.50 9.53 23.07
C SER A 161 13.90 8.99 22.75
N LYS A 162 14.07 7.90 21.99
CA LYS A 162 15.42 7.42 21.65
C LYS A 162 15.53 6.73 20.30
N ASN A 163 16.76 6.68 19.80
CA ASN A 163 17.11 5.95 18.59
C ASN A 163 17.52 4.53 18.97
N GLU A 164 16.83 3.53 18.42
CA GLU A 164 17.13 2.11 18.61
C GLU A 164 17.63 1.48 17.30
N ILE A 165 18.30 0.33 17.41
CA ILE A 165 18.75 -0.48 16.28
C ILE A 165 17.90 -1.75 16.27
N ALA A 166 17.15 -1.97 15.19
CA ALA A 166 16.21 -3.08 15.10
C ALA A 166 16.89 -4.45 14.88
N ASN A 167 18.09 -4.50 14.31
CA ASN A 167 18.74 -5.75 13.92
C ASN A 167 19.93 -6.16 14.82
N LEU A 168 19.89 -5.78 16.10
CA LEU A 168 20.88 -6.26 17.08
C LEU A 168 20.59 -7.70 17.51
N THR A 169 19.32 -8.02 17.77
CA THR A 169 18.87 -9.35 18.18
C THR A 169 17.56 -9.71 17.48
N THR A 170 17.22 -11.00 17.47
CA THR A 170 15.93 -11.48 16.94
C THR A 170 14.74 -10.84 17.65
N GLN A 171 14.87 -10.56 18.96
CA GLN A 171 13.82 -9.93 19.75
C GLN A 171 13.59 -8.46 19.32
N ASP A 172 14.68 -7.71 19.12
CA ASP A 172 14.61 -6.32 18.64
C ASP A 172 14.01 -6.25 17.24
N PHE A 173 14.36 -7.20 16.40
CA PHE A 173 13.86 -7.26 15.03
C PHE A 173 12.36 -7.58 15.01
N ASN A 174 11.91 -8.55 15.82
CA ASN A 174 10.49 -8.86 15.97
C ASN A 174 9.69 -7.68 16.51
N ARG A 175 10.24 -6.92 17.47
CA ARG A 175 9.61 -5.71 17.99
C ARG A 175 9.48 -4.64 16.90
N PHE A 176 10.53 -4.41 16.11
CA PHE A 176 10.48 -3.49 14.98
C PHE A 176 9.44 -3.92 13.94
N LEU A 177 9.37 -5.21 13.60
CA LEU A 177 8.36 -5.75 12.70
C LEU A 177 6.95 -5.53 13.24
N GLN A 178 6.71 -5.73 14.54
CA GLN A 178 5.41 -5.43 15.18
C GLN A 178 5.05 -3.95 15.11
N ILE A 179 6.02 -3.06 15.31
CA ILE A 179 5.81 -1.61 15.17
C ILE A 179 5.45 -1.27 13.71
N LYS A 180 6.23 -1.75 12.74
CA LYS A 180 5.97 -1.55 11.31
C LYS A 180 4.67 -2.17 10.84
N ALA A 181 4.29 -3.31 11.41
CA ALA A 181 3.01 -3.97 11.19
C ALA A 181 1.83 -3.10 11.63
N ASN A 182 1.99 -2.39 12.75
CA ASN A 182 0.96 -1.48 13.26
C ASN A 182 0.89 -0.16 12.45
N GLU A 183 1.94 0.19 11.68
CA GLU A 183 2.01 1.45 10.93
C GLU A 183 1.23 1.47 9.61
N LYS A 184 1.09 0.35 8.87
CA LYS A 184 0.21 0.28 7.67
C LYS A 184 -0.40 -1.10 7.40
N ASN A 185 -1.73 -1.06 7.22
CA ASN A 185 -2.66 -2.05 6.65
C ASN A 185 -2.91 -3.33 7.48
N LYS A 186 -3.87 -3.23 8.42
CA LYS A 186 -4.40 -4.33 9.25
C LYS A 186 -4.74 -5.59 8.43
N GLU A 187 -5.22 -5.42 7.19
CA GLU A 187 -5.47 -6.53 6.25
C GLU A 187 -4.21 -7.27 5.80
N PHE A 188 -3.12 -6.54 5.48
CA PHE A 188 -1.86 -7.15 5.06
C PHE A 188 -1.25 -7.96 6.21
N MET A 189 -1.34 -7.44 7.43
CA MET A 189 -0.80 -8.09 8.62
C MET A 189 -1.63 -9.29 9.10
N GLU A 190 -2.96 -9.27 8.98
CA GLU A 190 -3.78 -10.46 9.23
C GLU A 190 -3.44 -11.60 8.27
N ILE A 191 -3.11 -11.27 7.02
CA ILE A 191 -2.70 -12.25 6.02
C ILE A 191 -1.30 -12.79 6.35
N TRP A 192 -0.34 -11.92 6.64
CA TRP A 192 1.02 -12.31 6.96
C TRP A 192 1.15 -13.11 8.26
N SER A 193 0.49 -12.69 9.33
CA SER A 193 0.52 -13.40 10.62
C SER A 193 -0.07 -14.80 10.52
N LYS A 194 -1.03 -15.04 9.63
CA LYS A 194 -1.59 -16.37 9.35
C LYS A 194 -0.66 -17.27 8.54
N LEU A 195 0.17 -16.71 7.66
CA LEU A 195 1.04 -17.48 6.75
C LEU A 195 2.45 -17.71 7.30
N LEU A 196 2.91 -16.84 8.20
CA LEU A 196 4.25 -16.87 8.79
C LEU A 196 4.63 -18.24 9.39
N PRO A 197 3.78 -18.89 10.21
CA PRO A 197 4.09 -20.19 10.79
C PRO A 197 4.33 -21.27 9.72
N GLU A 198 3.52 -21.29 8.67
CA GLU A 198 3.63 -22.29 7.59
C GLU A 198 4.85 -22.04 6.69
N ILE A 199 5.22 -20.77 6.47
CA ILE A 199 6.44 -20.43 5.71
C ILE A 199 7.69 -20.84 6.49
N PHE A 200 7.69 -20.66 7.81
CA PHE A 200 8.79 -21.13 8.67
C PHE A 200 8.94 -22.65 8.64
N ASP A 201 7.83 -23.39 8.64
CA ASP A 201 7.85 -24.86 8.54
C ASP A 201 8.40 -25.35 7.20
N ILE A 202 8.08 -24.66 6.09
CA ILE A 202 8.54 -25.04 4.75
C ILE A 202 9.98 -24.57 4.49
N ASN A 203 10.43 -23.51 5.17
CA ASN A 203 11.74 -22.87 5.02
C ASN A 203 12.17 -22.67 3.55
N PRO A 204 11.36 -21.99 2.71
CA PRO A 204 11.67 -21.81 1.30
C PRO A 204 12.93 -20.96 1.11
N ARG A 205 13.78 -21.34 0.16
CA ARG A 205 15.02 -20.61 -0.16
C ARG A 205 14.75 -19.23 -0.76
N GLU A 206 13.62 -19.07 -1.46
CA GLU A 206 13.22 -17.83 -2.12
C GLU A 206 11.71 -17.64 -1.94
N VAL A 207 11.31 -16.40 -1.63
CA VAL A 207 9.90 -16.03 -1.44
C VAL A 207 9.57 -14.86 -2.34
N LEU A 208 8.61 -15.04 -3.24
CA LEU A 208 8.10 -13.99 -4.13
C LEU A 208 6.66 -13.65 -3.75
N ILE A 209 6.41 -12.36 -3.53
CA ILE A 209 5.14 -11.84 -3.02
C ILE A 209 4.68 -10.73 -3.95
N ILE A 210 3.54 -10.95 -4.57
CA ILE A 210 2.98 -10.00 -5.50
C ILE A 210 1.84 -9.27 -4.78
N ASN A 211 1.98 -7.96 -4.62
CA ASN A 211 0.92 -7.10 -4.09
C ASN A 211 0.25 -6.34 -5.24
N PRO A 212 -0.90 -6.83 -5.74
CA PRO A 212 -1.60 -6.21 -6.85
C PRO A 212 -2.30 -4.89 -6.49
N LYS A 213 -2.56 -4.63 -5.20
CA LYS A 213 -3.11 -3.33 -4.76
C LYS A 213 -2.07 -2.22 -4.92
N SER A 214 -0.81 -2.51 -4.60
CA SER A 214 0.29 -1.55 -4.66
C SER A 214 1.13 -1.62 -5.94
N ASN A 215 0.82 -2.53 -6.88
CA ASN A 215 1.62 -2.78 -8.09
C ASN A 215 3.10 -3.10 -7.80
N LYS A 216 3.36 -3.85 -6.72
CA LYS A 216 4.74 -4.19 -6.30
C LYS A 216 4.93 -5.68 -6.20
N ILE A 217 6.07 -6.15 -6.66
CA ILE A 217 6.59 -7.48 -6.32
C ILE A 217 7.65 -7.28 -5.24
N TYR A 218 7.58 -8.11 -4.20
CA TYR A 218 8.60 -8.24 -3.18
C TYR A 218 9.25 -9.61 -3.35
N GLY A 219 10.57 -9.65 -3.52
CA GLY A 219 11.35 -10.88 -3.64
C GLY A 219 12.33 -10.96 -2.47
N PHE A 220 12.25 -12.03 -1.68
CA PHE A 220 13.19 -12.34 -0.62
C PHE A 220 14.09 -13.49 -1.07
N ASN A 221 15.39 -13.23 -1.13
CA ASN A 221 16.40 -14.25 -1.39
C ASN A 221 17.04 -14.67 -0.05
N GLY A 222 16.81 -15.91 0.37
CA GLY A 222 17.34 -16.43 1.63
C GLY A 222 18.86 -16.69 1.64
N LYS A 223 19.51 -16.77 0.47
CA LYS A 223 20.98 -16.89 0.40
C LYS A 223 21.68 -15.54 0.62
N GLU A 224 21.11 -14.48 0.07
CA GLU A 224 21.69 -13.13 0.15
C GLU A 224 21.08 -12.29 1.29
N ASN A 225 19.98 -12.77 1.89
CA ASN A 225 19.19 -12.06 2.90
C ASN A 225 18.70 -10.68 2.43
N ILE A 226 18.45 -10.54 1.13
CA ILE A 226 18.01 -9.30 0.50
C ILE A 226 16.51 -9.40 0.23
N LEU A 227 15.74 -8.47 0.81
CA LEU A 227 14.37 -8.18 0.38
C LEU A 227 14.44 -7.10 -0.69
N SER A 228 14.14 -7.48 -1.93
CA SER A 228 14.05 -6.58 -3.06
C SER A 228 12.58 -6.26 -3.35
N SER A 229 12.31 -5.06 -3.85
CA SER A 229 11.01 -4.74 -4.41
C SER A 229 11.16 -4.14 -5.79
N SER A 230 10.34 -4.58 -6.73
CA SER A 230 10.22 -3.97 -8.05
C SER A 230 8.78 -3.51 -8.25
N ASP A 231 8.64 -2.33 -8.84
CA ASP A 231 7.35 -1.94 -9.40
C ASP A 231 7.07 -2.84 -10.60
N ILE A 232 5.79 -3.20 -10.76
CA ILE A 232 5.31 -3.94 -11.92
C ILE A 232 4.12 -3.21 -12.52
N GLU A 233 4.15 -3.05 -13.84
CA GLU A 233 2.97 -2.60 -14.57
C GLU A 233 1.98 -3.77 -14.65
N ILE A 234 1.01 -3.77 -13.74
CA ILE A 234 -0.09 -4.72 -13.77
C ILE A 234 -1.16 -4.14 -14.66
N ASP A 235 -1.37 -4.78 -15.82
CA ASP A 235 -2.59 -4.57 -16.59
C ASP A 235 -3.79 -5.09 -15.79
N LYS A 236 -4.55 -4.15 -15.21
CA LYS A 236 -5.71 -4.42 -14.34
C LYS A 236 -6.97 -4.75 -15.13
N THR A 237 -6.92 -4.77 -16.47
CA THR A 237 -8.07 -5.16 -17.29
C THR A 237 -8.39 -6.65 -17.13
N ASP A 238 -9.64 -7.04 -17.30
CA ASP A 238 -10.09 -8.46 -17.21
C ASP A 238 -9.30 -9.40 -18.17
N GLN A 239 -8.67 -8.85 -19.22
CA GLN A 239 -7.86 -9.57 -20.19
C GLN A 239 -6.35 -9.36 -20.02
N GLY A 240 -5.93 -8.61 -19.01
CA GLY A 240 -4.52 -8.45 -18.68
C GLY A 240 -3.89 -9.79 -18.32
N VAL A 241 -2.63 -9.98 -18.70
CA VAL A 241 -1.86 -11.22 -18.48
C VAL A 241 -1.91 -11.66 -17.02
N PHE A 242 -1.92 -10.71 -16.08
CA PHE A 242 -2.03 -10.98 -14.65
C PHE A 242 -3.39 -11.58 -14.25
N ASN A 243 -4.49 -11.04 -14.78
CA ASN A 243 -5.82 -11.58 -14.54
C ASN A 243 -6.05 -12.92 -15.26
N ILE A 244 -5.42 -13.14 -16.42
CA ILE A 244 -5.41 -14.45 -17.09
C ILE A 244 -4.69 -15.50 -16.23
N ILE A 245 -3.53 -15.15 -15.67
CA ILE A 245 -2.77 -16.02 -14.75
C ILE A 245 -3.58 -16.30 -13.49
N LEU A 246 -4.18 -15.28 -12.86
CA LEU A 246 -5.04 -15.45 -11.68
C LEU A 246 -6.27 -16.31 -11.97
N ASN A 247 -6.91 -16.13 -13.14
CA ASN A 247 -8.05 -16.93 -13.61
C ASN A 247 -7.65 -18.38 -13.90
N ALA A 248 -6.45 -18.61 -14.43
CA ALA A 248 -5.91 -19.94 -14.66
C ALA A 248 -5.55 -20.65 -13.34
N ILE A 249 -5.00 -19.93 -12.36
CA ILE A 249 -4.71 -20.45 -11.03
C ILE A 249 -5.99 -20.76 -10.25
N SER A 250 -7.03 -19.95 -10.42
CA SER A 250 -8.36 -20.21 -9.82
C SER A 250 -9.14 -21.35 -10.50
N ALA A 251 -8.69 -21.83 -11.66
CA ALA A 251 -9.24 -22.99 -12.37
C ALA A 251 -8.51 -24.32 -12.08
N GLY A 252 -7.38 -24.30 -11.37
CA GLY A 252 -6.65 -25.49 -10.93
C GLY A 252 -7.02 -25.95 -9.52
N ASP A 253 -6.60 -27.15 -9.11
CA ASP A 253 -6.77 -27.68 -7.74
C ASP A 253 -6.00 -26.81 -6.73
N ILE A 254 -6.67 -25.76 -6.24
CA ILE A 254 -6.19 -24.85 -5.20
C ILE A 254 -5.93 -25.66 -3.91
N GLY A 255 -4.72 -25.52 -3.33
CA GLY A 255 -4.42 -25.97 -1.96
C GLY A 255 -3.67 -27.30 -1.80
N LYS A 256 -3.19 -27.95 -2.88
CA LYS A 256 -2.31 -29.12 -2.73
C LYS A 256 -0.84 -28.72 -2.68
N ILE A 257 -0.23 -28.90 -1.50
CA ILE A 257 1.22 -28.85 -1.31
C ILE A 257 1.82 -30.05 -2.06
N SER A 258 2.73 -29.78 -2.98
CA SER A 258 3.57 -30.82 -3.59
C SER A 258 4.90 -30.83 -2.84
N ASP A 259 5.27 -32.00 -2.34
CA ASP A 259 6.55 -32.32 -1.68
C ASP A 259 7.71 -32.57 -2.66
N VAL A 260 7.43 -32.46 -3.97
CA VAL A 260 8.42 -32.63 -5.03
C VAL A 260 9.34 -31.42 -5.18
N GLU A 261 10.64 -31.62 -4.96
CA GLU A 261 11.71 -30.64 -5.12
C GLU A 261 11.70 -29.98 -6.52
N GLY A 262 11.84 -28.65 -6.59
CA GLY A 262 11.90 -27.89 -7.84
C GLY A 262 10.56 -27.45 -8.43
N LYS A 263 9.42 -27.81 -7.83
CA LYS A 263 8.10 -27.29 -8.27
C LYS A 263 7.73 -25.98 -7.55
N PRO A 264 7.25 -24.95 -8.28
CA PRO A 264 6.79 -23.72 -7.66
C PRO A 264 5.51 -23.94 -6.86
N LEU A 265 5.47 -23.42 -5.63
CA LEU A 265 4.31 -23.44 -4.74
C LEU A 265 3.49 -22.17 -4.93
N TYR A 266 2.19 -22.30 -5.22
CA TYR A 266 1.28 -21.17 -5.38
C TYR A 266 0.19 -21.22 -4.30
N LYS A 267 0.10 -20.17 -3.47
CA LYS A 267 -0.98 -19.97 -2.50
C LYS A 267 -1.56 -18.57 -2.67
N ILE A 268 -2.79 -18.47 -3.15
CA ILE A 268 -3.52 -17.20 -3.25
C ILE A 268 -4.10 -16.88 -1.88
N VAL A 269 -3.84 -15.67 -1.37
CA VAL A 269 -4.35 -15.24 -0.08
C VAL A 269 -5.12 -13.93 -0.26
N GLY A 270 -6.44 -14.05 -0.27
CA GLY A 270 -7.39 -12.96 -0.51
C GLY A 270 -8.06 -13.01 -1.88
N GLU A 271 -9.26 -12.44 -1.96
CA GLU A 271 -10.00 -12.23 -3.20
C GLU A 271 -9.70 -10.80 -3.71
N ILE A 272 -9.21 -10.65 -4.94
CA ILE A 272 -9.13 -9.34 -5.58
C ILE A 272 -10.55 -8.98 -6.04
N LYS A 273 -11.29 -8.24 -5.21
CA LYS A 273 -12.45 -7.51 -5.72
C LYS A 273 -11.94 -6.36 -6.57
N SER A 274 -12.14 -6.46 -7.88
CA SER A 274 -11.80 -5.40 -8.83
C SER A 274 -12.34 -4.07 -8.29
N SER A 275 -11.47 -3.07 -8.16
CA SER A 275 -11.80 -1.74 -7.62
C SER A 275 -12.78 -0.95 -8.49
N SER A 276 -13.15 -1.50 -9.64
CA SER A 276 -14.27 -1.02 -10.45
C SER A 276 -15.40 -2.02 -10.24
N PRO A 277 -16.61 -1.60 -9.80
CA PRO A 277 -17.78 -2.45 -9.96
C PRO A 277 -17.79 -2.83 -11.44
N ARG A 278 -17.71 -4.14 -11.71
CA ARG A 278 -17.70 -4.63 -13.07
C ARG A 278 -18.92 -4.04 -13.75
N GLN A 279 -18.73 -3.19 -14.76
CA GLN A 279 -19.86 -2.47 -15.35
C GLN A 279 -20.86 -3.49 -15.85
N TYR A 280 -22.05 -3.43 -15.26
CA TYR A 280 -23.08 -4.43 -15.48
C TYR A 280 -24.35 -3.77 -15.95
N ILE A 281 -25.10 -4.53 -16.73
CA ILE A 281 -26.44 -4.19 -17.18
C ILE A 281 -27.41 -5.23 -16.62
N SER A 282 -28.65 -4.80 -16.36
CA SER A 282 -29.73 -5.72 -16.00
C SER A 282 -30.12 -6.58 -17.21
N LEU A 283 -30.76 -7.72 -16.96
CA LEU A 283 -31.36 -8.52 -18.03
C LEU A 283 -32.36 -7.73 -18.89
N SER A 284 -33.08 -6.76 -18.31
CA SER A 284 -34.02 -5.92 -19.05
C SER A 284 -33.31 -4.99 -20.04
N THR A 285 -32.21 -4.37 -19.62
CA THR A 285 -31.37 -3.53 -20.49
C THR A 285 -30.70 -4.37 -21.57
N LEU A 286 -30.19 -5.55 -21.22
CA LEU A 286 -29.61 -6.50 -22.17
C LEU A 286 -30.61 -6.88 -23.28
N LEU A 287 -31.85 -7.21 -22.90
CA LEU A 287 -32.91 -7.53 -23.84
C LEU A 287 -33.23 -6.33 -24.75
N GLY A 288 -33.37 -5.13 -24.18
CA GLY A 288 -33.67 -3.91 -24.93
C GLY A 288 -32.61 -3.59 -25.99
N GLU A 289 -31.34 -3.63 -25.61
CA GLU A 289 -30.22 -3.34 -26.50
C GLU A 289 -29.98 -4.44 -27.54
N ALA A 290 -30.16 -5.71 -27.18
CA ALA A 290 -30.07 -6.82 -28.14
C ALA A 290 -31.18 -6.73 -29.20
N LEU A 291 -32.42 -6.44 -28.79
CA LEU A 291 -33.54 -6.30 -29.72
C LEU A 291 -33.35 -5.17 -30.73
N LYS A 292 -32.71 -4.05 -30.35
CA LYS A 292 -32.39 -2.95 -31.29
C LYS A 292 -31.50 -3.39 -32.46
N LYS A 293 -30.68 -4.43 -32.26
CA LYS A 293 -29.71 -4.95 -33.25
C LYS A 293 -30.14 -6.28 -33.89
N ALA A 294 -31.10 -6.98 -33.30
CA ALA A 294 -31.60 -8.26 -33.79
C ALA A 294 -32.70 -8.09 -34.85
N LYS A 295 -32.72 -9.00 -35.82
CA LYS A 295 -33.74 -9.11 -36.89
C LYS A 295 -35.04 -9.75 -36.40
N TYR A 296 -35.01 -10.40 -35.23
CA TYR A 296 -36.11 -11.16 -34.66
C TYR A 296 -36.40 -10.71 -33.23
N THR A 297 -37.67 -10.80 -32.83
CA THR A 297 -38.10 -10.42 -31.47
C THR A 297 -38.13 -11.63 -30.54
N ILE A 298 -37.66 -11.44 -29.32
CA ILE A 298 -37.73 -12.41 -28.22
C ILE A 298 -38.26 -11.76 -26.94
N SER A 299 -38.94 -12.54 -26.11
CA SER A 299 -39.38 -12.14 -24.76
C SER A 299 -38.31 -12.40 -23.69
N SER A 300 -38.51 -11.86 -22.50
CA SER A 300 -37.62 -12.12 -21.34
C SER A 300 -37.55 -13.60 -20.94
N VAL A 301 -38.64 -14.35 -21.11
CA VAL A 301 -38.68 -15.80 -20.86
C VAL A 301 -37.83 -16.53 -21.90
N GLN A 302 -37.98 -16.18 -23.17
CA GLN A 302 -37.19 -16.78 -24.26
C GLN A 302 -35.69 -16.44 -24.15
N LEU A 303 -35.35 -15.26 -23.63
CA LEU A 303 -33.96 -14.90 -23.35
C LEU A 303 -33.32 -15.86 -22.32
N LYS A 304 -34.04 -16.25 -21.27
CA LYS A 304 -33.51 -17.21 -20.28
C LYS A 304 -33.33 -18.61 -20.87
N VAL A 305 -34.25 -19.05 -21.74
CA VAL A 305 -34.12 -20.31 -22.49
C VAL A 305 -32.87 -20.28 -23.37
N LEU A 306 -32.63 -19.17 -24.07
CA LEU A 306 -31.41 -18.98 -24.85
C LEU A 306 -30.15 -19.02 -23.98
N MET A 307 -30.14 -18.35 -22.82
CA MET A 307 -29.01 -18.38 -21.89
C MET A 307 -28.69 -19.79 -21.41
N LYS A 308 -29.71 -20.62 -21.18
CA LYS A 308 -29.54 -22.04 -20.84
C LYS A 308 -28.95 -22.83 -22.01
N HIS A 309 -29.45 -22.60 -23.24
CA HIS A 309 -28.92 -23.24 -24.44
C HIS A 309 -27.44 -22.88 -24.70
N LEU A 310 -27.05 -21.63 -24.43
CA LEU A 310 -25.67 -21.17 -24.52
C LEU A 310 -24.78 -21.67 -23.36
N GLY A 311 -25.35 -22.39 -22.38
CA GLY A 311 -24.64 -22.93 -21.21
C GLY A 311 -24.29 -21.88 -20.15
N TRP A 312 -24.82 -20.65 -20.28
CA TRP A 312 -24.54 -19.53 -19.37
C TRP A 312 -25.22 -19.70 -18.01
N VAL A 313 -26.39 -20.34 -18.01
CA VAL A 313 -27.15 -20.68 -16.80
C VAL A 313 -27.55 -22.15 -16.79
N THR A 314 -27.73 -22.71 -15.59
CA THR A 314 -28.11 -24.12 -15.39
C THR A 314 -29.61 -24.36 -15.53
N ASP A 315 -30.43 -23.35 -15.21
CA ASP A 315 -31.89 -23.39 -15.26
C ASP A 315 -32.41 -22.15 -16.01
N ASP A 316 -33.44 -22.32 -16.84
CA ASP A 316 -34.14 -21.28 -17.60
C ASP A 316 -35.22 -20.58 -16.77
N LYS A 317 -35.59 -21.14 -15.61
CA LYS A 317 -36.60 -20.58 -14.69
C LYS A 317 -36.00 -19.85 -13.48
N PHE A 318 -34.70 -19.55 -13.51
CA PHE A 318 -34.02 -18.88 -12.40
C PHE A 318 -34.64 -17.52 -12.04
N LYS A 319 -34.63 -17.19 -10.74
CA LYS A 319 -34.96 -15.85 -10.25
C LYS A 319 -33.79 -14.91 -10.48
N VAL A 320 -34.08 -13.71 -10.98
CA VAL A 320 -33.04 -12.69 -11.26
C VAL A 320 -32.56 -12.05 -9.97
N GLU A 321 -33.46 -11.85 -9.00
CA GLU A 321 -33.15 -11.31 -7.68
C GLU A 321 -33.28 -12.40 -6.62
N ASN A 322 -32.30 -12.47 -5.73
CA ASN A 322 -32.17 -13.43 -4.64
C ASN A 322 -32.48 -14.88 -5.06
N PRO A 323 -31.72 -15.45 -6.02
CA PRO A 323 -31.87 -16.85 -6.35
C PRO A 323 -31.43 -17.74 -5.17
N ILE A 324 -32.14 -18.86 -4.96
CA ILE A 324 -31.87 -19.81 -3.86
C ILE A 324 -30.48 -20.47 -4.01
N LYS A 325 -30.03 -20.65 -5.25
CA LYS A 325 -28.70 -21.15 -5.63
C LYS A 325 -28.21 -20.33 -6.80
N ASP A 326 -26.90 -20.14 -6.92
CA ASP A 326 -26.31 -19.45 -8.07
C ASP A 326 -26.69 -20.19 -9.37
N PRO A 327 -27.48 -19.56 -10.26
CA PRO A 327 -27.91 -20.18 -11.50
C PRO A 327 -26.86 -20.06 -12.60
N THR A 328 -25.77 -19.31 -12.38
CA THR A 328 -24.77 -18.97 -13.40
C THR A 328 -23.66 -20.02 -13.47
N ASN A 329 -23.09 -20.19 -14.66
CA ASN A 329 -21.97 -21.09 -14.88
C ASN A 329 -20.64 -20.30 -14.86
N PRO A 330 -19.68 -20.64 -13.98
CA PRO A 330 -18.41 -19.92 -13.85
C PRO A 330 -17.61 -19.81 -15.16
N ARG A 331 -17.74 -20.77 -16.08
CA ARG A 331 -17.07 -20.73 -17.39
C ARG A 331 -17.50 -19.54 -18.28
N PHE A 332 -18.66 -18.96 -17.99
CA PHE A 332 -19.23 -17.84 -18.76
C PHE A 332 -19.31 -16.54 -17.95
N HIS A 333 -18.49 -16.41 -16.90
CA HIS A 333 -18.47 -15.25 -16.02
C HIS A 333 -18.22 -13.92 -16.76
N GLN A 334 -17.59 -13.95 -17.94
CA GLN A 334 -17.41 -12.79 -18.83
C GLN A 334 -18.72 -12.22 -19.43
N TYR A 335 -19.81 -12.97 -19.38
CA TYR A 335 -21.12 -12.59 -19.94
C TYR A 335 -22.19 -12.45 -18.86
N ILE A 336 -22.21 -13.33 -17.85
CA ILE A 336 -23.23 -13.36 -16.80
C ILE A 336 -22.61 -13.76 -15.46
N TRP A 337 -23.06 -13.14 -14.37
CA TRP A 337 -22.66 -13.51 -13.01
C TRP A 337 -23.69 -13.09 -11.97
N LEU A 338 -23.53 -13.57 -10.74
CA LEU A 338 -24.29 -13.15 -9.57
C LEU A 338 -23.53 -12.02 -8.85
N GLU A 339 -24.16 -10.85 -8.72
CA GLU A 339 -23.58 -9.65 -8.09
C GLU A 339 -24.24 -9.37 -6.73
N ASN A 340 -23.45 -8.89 -5.76
CA ASN A 340 -23.96 -8.51 -4.44
C ASN A 340 -24.32 -7.02 -4.44
N PHE A 341 -25.62 -6.74 -4.32
CA PHE A 341 -26.20 -5.39 -4.36
C PHE A 341 -26.24 -4.71 -2.97
N ASP A 342 -26.40 -5.48 -1.90
CA ASP A 342 -26.43 -4.97 -0.52
C ASP A 342 -25.75 -5.98 0.41
N LYS A 343 -24.56 -5.63 0.90
CA LYS A 343 -23.74 -6.49 1.77
C LYS A 343 -24.34 -6.68 3.17
N ILE A 344 -25.19 -5.77 3.64
CA ILE A 344 -25.78 -5.83 4.98
C ILE A 344 -27.05 -6.69 4.93
N LYS A 345 -27.80 -6.62 3.84
CA LYS A 345 -29.05 -7.38 3.63
C LYS A 345 -28.87 -8.67 2.82
N ASP A 346 -27.64 -8.97 2.41
CA ASP A 346 -27.26 -10.13 1.59
C ASP A 346 -28.05 -10.27 0.27
N VAL A 347 -28.32 -9.13 -0.37
CA VAL A 347 -29.13 -9.08 -1.60
C VAL A 347 -28.26 -9.36 -2.82
N HIS A 348 -28.63 -10.39 -3.59
CA HIS A 348 -27.90 -10.83 -4.77
C HIS A 348 -28.76 -10.70 -6.03
N LYS A 349 -28.15 -10.30 -7.15
CA LYS A 349 -28.83 -10.15 -8.42
C LYS A 349 -28.00 -10.71 -9.57
N VAL A 350 -28.65 -11.43 -10.48
CA VAL A 350 -28.03 -11.89 -11.72
C VAL A 350 -27.90 -10.70 -12.67
N VAL A 351 -26.67 -10.41 -13.08
CA VAL A 351 -26.32 -9.29 -13.94
C VAL A 351 -25.51 -9.75 -15.14
N CYS A 352 -25.44 -8.92 -16.18
CA CYS A 352 -24.78 -9.26 -17.43
C CYS A 352 -23.77 -8.18 -17.86
N SER A 353 -22.79 -8.55 -18.68
CA SER A 353 -21.89 -7.58 -19.31
C SER A 353 -22.47 -7.08 -20.63
N GLU A 354 -22.03 -5.90 -21.09
CA GLU A 354 -22.38 -5.38 -22.41
C GLU A 354 -21.92 -6.31 -23.55
N LYS A 355 -20.83 -7.06 -23.34
CA LYS A 355 -20.32 -8.05 -24.30
C LYS A 355 -21.32 -9.18 -24.57
N ALA A 356 -22.27 -9.43 -23.66
CA ALA A 356 -23.33 -10.41 -23.88
C ALA A 356 -24.31 -10.01 -25.00
N ILE A 357 -24.42 -8.70 -25.32
CA ILE A 357 -25.35 -8.18 -26.33
C ILE A 357 -25.05 -8.80 -27.70
N SER A 358 -23.79 -8.80 -28.15
CA SER A 358 -23.42 -9.32 -29.47
C SER A 358 -23.71 -10.81 -29.60
N LYS A 359 -23.39 -11.60 -28.57
CA LYS A 359 -23.63 -13.04 -28.55
C LYS A 359 -25.12 -13.40 -28.59
N ILE A 360 -25.96 -12.63 -27.90
CA ILE A 360 -27.41 -12.81 -27.99
C ILE A 360 -27.93 -12.44 -29.38
N VAL A 361 -27.45 -11.34 -29.96
CA VAL A 361 -27.86 -10.91 -31.32
C VAL A 361 -27.49 -11.98 -32.36
N ASP A 362 -26.29 -12.54 -32.30
CA ASP A 362 -25.83 -13.60 -33.20
C ASP A 362 -26.74 -14.83 -33.11
N ALA A 363 -27.02 -15.30 -31.89
CA ALA A 363 -27.84 -16.48 -31.67
C ALA A 363 -29.33 -16.26 -32.02
N VAL A 364 -29.86 -15.05 -31.79
CA VAL A 364 -31.24 -14.69 -32.17
C VAL A 364 -31.37 -14.55 -33.68
N ASN A 365 -30.34 -14.06 -34.36
CA ASN A 365 -30.35 -13.89 -35.82
C ASN A 365 -30.13 -15.20 -36.58
N ASP A 366 -29.53 -16.21 -35.94
CA ASP A 366 -29.36 -17.52 -36.52
C ASP A 366 -30.70 -18.28 -36.58
N HIS A 367 -31.33 -18.21 -37.74
CA HIS A 367 -32.60 -18.87 -38.03
C HIS A 367 -32.56 -20.39 -37.84
N SER A 368 -31.39 -21.02 -37.99
CA SER A 368 -31.24 -22.47 -37.87
C SER A 368 -31.48 -22.97 -36.44
N THR A 369 -31.22 -22.12 -35.43
CA THR A 369 -31.38 -22.45 -34.02
C THR A 369 -32.80 -22.24 -33.50
N HIS A 370 -33.68 -21.58 -34.26
CA HIS A 370 -34.97 -21.13 -33.73
C HIS A 370 -35.89 -22.26 -33.28
N LYS A 371 -36.02 -23.31 -34.10
CA LYS A 371 -36.83 -24.47 -33.75
C LYS A 371 -36.24 -25.26 -32.58
N THR A 372 -34.92 -25.36 -32.54
CA THR A 372 -34.18 -26.11 -31.50
C THR A 372 -34.22 -25.40 -30.14
N VAL A 373 -34.11 -24.08 -30.13
CA VAL A 373 -34.02 -23.28 -28.89
C VAL A 373 -35.38 -22.83 -28.39
N TYR A 374 -36.27 -22.38 -29.29
CA TYR A 374 -37.55 -21.76 -28.91
C TYR A 374 -38.76 -22.63 -29.22
N GLY A 375 -38.58 -23.79 -29.86
CA GLY A 375 -39.67 -24.67 -30.30
C GLY A 375 -40.50 -24.11 -31.46
N LYS A 376 -40.18 -22.90 -31.94
CA LYS A 376 -40.89 -22.19 -33.02
C LYS A 376 -39.97 -21.20 -33.71
N THR A 377 -40.30 -20.86 -34.94
CA THR A 377 -39.65 -19.76 -35.65
C THR A 377 -39.98 -18.43 -34.98
N LEU A 378 -38.97 -17.61 -34.72
CA LEU A 378 -39.18 -16.29 -34.11
C LEU A 378 -39.81 -15.33 -35.12
N ALA A 379 -40.64 -14.40 -34.61
CA ALA A 379 -41.21 -13.35 -35.44
C ALA A 379 -40.11 -12.37 -35.87
N LYS A 380 -40.10 -12.01 -37.16
CA LYS A 380 -39.25 -10.91 -37.66
C LYS A 380 -39.75 -9.61 -37.07
N ARG A 381 -38.80 -8.75 -36.72
CA ARG A 381 -39.09 -7.43 -36.18
C ARG A 381 -39.47 -6.44 -37.27
#